data_AF-A0A093FKL1-F1
#
_entry.id   AF-A0A093FKL1-F1
#
_cell.length_a   1.000
_cell.length_b   1.000
_cell.length_c   1.000
_cell.angle_alpha   90.00
_cell.angle_beta   90.00
_cell.angle_gamma   90.00
#
_symmetry.space_group_name_H-M   'P 1'
#
loop_
_entity.id
_entity.type
_entity.pdbx_description
1 polymer ?
#
loop_
_entity_poly.entity_id
_entity_poly.type
_entity_poly.pdbx_seq_one_letter_code
_entity_poly.pdbx_strand_id
1 'polypeptide(L)'
;IFSIVVFGSIVNECYVNRDSQNSELLCIFNGNESACSYGIAVGVIAFFGCIFFFVVDLYFQQISSVKDRKRAVLLDLGFSGFLSFLWFVAFCFLANQWQQTTMSKGFSQGADAARAAITFSFFSIIVWVSSA
;
A
#
# COMPACT_ATOMS: atom_id res chain seq x y z
N ILE A 1 -5.93 -1.92 -7.87
CA ILE A 1 -4.72 -2.50 -8.53
C ILE A 1 -3.46 -2.15 -7.77
N PHE A 2 -3.09 -0.86 -7.61
CA PHE A 2 -1.84 -0.49 -6.95
C PHE A 2 -1.69 -1.03 -5.53
N SER A 3 -2.77 -1.00 -4.73
CA SER A 3 -2.79 -1.65 -3.42
C SER A 3 -2.39 -3.12 -3.47
N ILE A 4 -2.92 -3.89 -4.43
CA ILE A 4 -2.59 -5.32 -4.62
C ILE A 4 -1.13 -5.51 -5.00
N VAL A 5 -0.62 -4.66 -5.88
CA VAL A 5 0.80 -4.71 -6.27
C VAL A 5 1.69 -4.47 -5.05
N VAL A 6 1.39 -3.44 -4.24
CA VAL A 6 2.22 -3.09 -3.07
C VAL A 6 2.15 -4.16 -1.98
N PHE A 7 0.96 -4.56 -1.52
CA PHE A 7 0.91 -5.58 -0.46
C PHE A 7 1.40 -6.93 -0.97
N GLY A 8 1.08 -7.29 -2.23
CA GLY A 8 1.46 -8.55 -2.83
C GLY A 8 2.97 -8.69 -3.02
N SER A 9 3.64 -7.64 -3.50
CA SER A 9 5.09 -7.66 -3.64
C SER A 9 5.78 -7.74 -2.29
N ILE A 10 5.27 -7.04 -1.26
CA ILE A 10 5.85 -7.07 0.08
C ILE A 10 5.71 -8.46 0.72
N VAL A 11 4.51 -9.05 0.70
CA VAL A 11 4.27 -10.35 1.35
C VAL A 11 5.05 -11.48 0.66
N ASN A 12 5.14 -11.46 -0.67
CA ASN A 12 5.73 -12.57 -1.41
C ASN A 12 7.27 -12.50 -1.51
N GLU A 13 7.84 -11.31 -1.69
CA GLU A 13 9.24 -11.18 -2.11
C GLU A 13 10.08 -10.28 -1.19
N CYS A 14 9.46 -9.48 -0.31
CA CYS A 14 10.20 -8.59 0.60
C CYS A 14 10.56 -9.23 1.95
N TYR A 15 10.22 -10.50 2.19
CA TYR A 15 10.68 -11.25 3.36
C TYR A 15 11.73 -12.28 2.93
N VAL A 16 12.96 -12.09 3.42
CA VAL A 16 14.12 -12.92 3.07
C VAL A 16 14.73 -13.53 4.31
N ASN A 17 15.22 -14.77 4.20
CA ASN A 17 15.92 -15.42 5.32
C ASN A 17 17.27 -14.76 5.56
N ARG A 18 17.59 -14.46 6.82
CA ARG A 18 18.86 -13.84 7.20
C ARG A 18 20.07 -14.72 6.90
N ASP A 19 19.97 -16.04 7.10
CA ASP A 19 21.04 -16.99 6.83
C ASP A 19 20.49 -18.39 6.50
N SER A 20 21.28 -19.24 5.84
CA SER A 20 20.84 -20.61 5.48
C SER A 20 20.63 -21.52 6.70
N GLN A 21 21.13 -21.12 7.87
CA GLN A 21 21.09 -21.89 9.11
C GLN A 21 20.03 -21.39 10.11
N ASN A 22 19.54 -20.16 9.96
CA ASN A 22 18.52 -19.56 10.82
C ASN A 22 17.37 -19.00 9.97
N SER A 23 16.19 -19.64 10.08
CA SER A 23 14.96 -19.28 9.37
C SER A 23 14.27 -18.03 9.95
N GLU A 24 15.04 -16.99 10.27
CA GLU A 24 14.48 -15.71 10.68
C GLU A 24 14.17 -14.87 9.43
N LEU A 25 12.88 -14.65 9.18
CA LEU A 25 12.37 -13.87 8.07
C LEU A 25 12.57 -12.38 8.36
N LEU A 26 13.45 -11.75 7.61
CA LEU A 26 13.75 -10.33 7.74
C LEU A 26 13.09 -9.55 6.60
N CYS A 27 12.51 -8.40 6.95
CA CYS A 27 12.02 -7.45 5.96
C CYS A 27 13.20 -6.87 5.15
N ILE A 28 13.05 -6.80 3.83
CA ILE A 28 14.08 -6.31 2.92
C ILE A 28 14.43 -4.83 3.17
N PHE A 29 13.48 -4.06 3.71
CA PHE A 29 13.64 -2.64 4.02
C PHE A 29 14.45 -2.45 5.31
N ASN A 30 15.79 -2.43 5.19
CA ASN A 30 16.75 -2.21 6.28
C ASN A 30 16.54 -3.16 7.49
N GLY A 31 15.99 -4.35 7.25
CA GLY A 31 15.64 -5.28 8.33
C GLY A 31 14.52 -4.81 9.25
N ASN A 32 13.82 -3.74 8.89
CA ASN A 32 12.79 -3.13 9.73
C ASN A 32 11.43 -3.74 9.45
N GLU A 33 10.97 -4.62 10.32
CA GLU A 33 9.66 -5.27 10.20
C GLU A 33 8.51 -4.26 10.10
N SER A 34 8.59 -3.15 10.83
CA SER A 34 7.58 -2.09 10.79
C SER A 34 7.41 -1.49 9.39
N ALA A 35 8.44 -1.49 8.55
CA ALA A 35 8.36 -0.98 7.18
C ALA A 35 7.52 -1.90 6.28
N CYS A 36 7.79 -3.20 6.29
CA CYS A 36 6.99 -4.17 5.56
C CYS A 36 5.55 -4.21 6.09
N SER A 37 5.38 -4.29 7.41
CA SER A 37 4.06 -4.31 8.05
C SER A 37 3.24 -3.05 7.75
N TYR A 38 3.89 -1.88 7.70
CA TYR A 38 3.23 -0.63 7.30
C TYR A 38 2.72 -0.69 5.85
N GLY A 39 3.57 -1.08 4.90
CA GLY A 39 3.18 -1.20 3.49
C GLY A 39 2.06 -2.23 3.27
N ILE A 40 2.11 -3.35 3.97
CA ILE A 40 1.04 -4.37 3.96
C ILE A 40 -0.26 -3.79 4.50
N ALA A 41 -0.23 -3.15 5.67
CA ALA A 41 -1.42 -2.59 6.30
C ALA A 41 -2.09 -1.54 5.41
N VAL A 42 -1.32 -0.59 4.86
CA VAL A 42 -1.85 0.42 3.94
C VAL A 42 -2.44 -0.23 2.68
N GLY A 43 -1.75 -1.21 2.11
CA GLY A 43 -2.24 -1.95 0.95
C GLY A 43 -3.56 -2.69 1.23
N VAL A 44 -3.68 -3.36 2.38
CA VAL A 44 -4.90 -4.08 2.79
C VAL A 44 -6.07 -3.13 3.06
N ILE A 45 -5.83 -2.03 3.80
CA ILE A 45 -6.86 -1.01 4.07
C ILE A 45 -7.38 -0.44 2.75
N ALA A 46 -6.48 -0.10 1.82
CA ALA A 46 -6.86 0.41 0.52
C ALA A 46 -7.63 -0.62 -0.32
N PHE A 47 -7.27 -1.91 -0.26
CA PHE A 47 -7.97 -2.97 -0.98
C PHE A 47 -9.44 -3.08 -0.54
N PHE A 48 -9.67 -3.20 0.77
CA PHE A 48 -11.02 -3.30 1.32
C PHE A 48 -11.81 -2.00 1.15
N GLY A 49 -11.14 -0.84 1.26
CA GLY A 49 -11.73 0.45 0.93
C GLY A 49 -12.25 0.51 -0.50
N CYS A 50 -11.42 0.13 -1.48
CA CYS A 50 -11.84 0.07 -2.88
C CYS A 50 -13.02 -0.88 -3.11
N ILE A 51 -13.06 -2.05 -2.45
CA ILE A 51 -14.21 -2.97 -2.56
C ILE A 51 -15.47 -2.32 -2.00
N PHE A 52 -15.38 -1.67 -0.85
CA PHE A 52 -16.51 -0.99 -0.23
C PHE A 52 -17.06 0.11 -1.16
N PHE A 53 -16.20 1.00 -1.66
CA PHE A 53 -16.63 2.09 -2.55
C PHE A 53 -17.13 1.58 -3.90
N PHE A 54 -16.52 0.51 -4.45
CA PHE A 54 -17.04 -0.15 -5.64
C PHE A 54 -18.47 -0.66 -5.45
N VAL A 55 -18.79 -1.25 -4.29
CA VAL A 55 -20.15 -1.68 -3.95
C VAL A 55 -21.08 -0.46 -3.82
N VAL A 56 -20.65 0.61 -3.15
CA VAL A 56 -21.43 1.85 -3.03
C VAL A 56 -21.76 2.42 -4.41
N ASP A 57 -20.80 2.42 -5.35
CA ASP A 57 -20.97 2.91 -6.71
C ASP A 57 -21.99 2.09 -7.51
N LEU A 58 -21.99 0.76 -7.38
CA LEU A 58 -22.98 -0.13 -8.02
C LEU A 58 -24.41 0.20 -7.57
N TYR A 59 -24.59 0.56 -6.30
CA TYR A 59 -25.90 0.91 -5.75
C TYR A 59 -26.24 2.41 -5.86
N PHE A 60 -25.29 3.26 -6.27
CA PHE A 60 -25.45 4.72 -6.25
C PHE A 60 -26.64 5.22 -7.07
N GLN A 61 -26.90 4.59 -8.23
CA GLN A 61 -28.03 4.91 -9.10
C GLN A 61 -29.39 4.61 -8.44
N GLN A 62 -29.46 3.61 -7.57
CA GLN A 62 -30.70 3.19 -6.88
C GLN A 62 -31.06 4.09 -5.69
N ILE A 63 -30.14 4.93 -5.21
CA ILE A 63 -30.40 5.85 -4.10
C ILE A 63 -31.31 6.99 -4.59
N SER A 64 -32.55 7.06 -4.10
CA SER A 64 -33.52 8.12 -4.43
C SER A 64 -33.30 9.42 -3.64
N SER A 65 -32.62 9.32 -2.50
CA SER A 65 -32.36 10.42 -1.57
C SER A 65 -31.10 11.21 -1.95
N VAL A 66 -31.28 12.49 -2.30
CA VAL A 66 -30.17 13.42 -2.58
C VAL A 66 -29.24 13.59 -1.37
N LYS A 67 -29.78 13.45 -0.16
CA LYS A 67 -29.01 13.58 1.08
C LYS A 67 -28.00 12.43 1.25
N ASP A 68 -28.42 11.21 0.93
CA ASP A 68 -27.57 10.02 1.08
C ASP A 68 -26.50 9.97 -0.01
N ARG A 69 -26.82 10.39 -1.25
CA ARG A 69 -25.83 10.57 -2.32
C ARG A 69 -24.74 11.56 -1.93
N LYS A 70 -25.09 12.73 -1.38
CA LYS A 70 -24.11 13.71 -0.92
C LYS A 70 -23.22 13.16 0.19
N ARG A 71 -23.77 12.38 1.12
CA ARG A 71 -23.01 11.75 2.20
C ARG A 71 -22.03 10.71 1.66
N ALA A 72 -22.45 9.89 0.71
CA ALA A 72 -21.57 8.90 0.07
C ALA A 72 -20.38 9.58 -0.63
N VAL A 73 -20.63 10.66 -1.39
CA VAL A 73 -19.56 11.44 -2.04
C VAL A 73 -18.61 12.07 -1.02
N LEU A 74 -19.13 12.64 0.07
CA LEU A 74 -18.27 13.24 1.10
C LEU A 74 -17.42 12.20 1.84
N LEU A 75 -17.96 10.99 2.03
CA LEU A 75 -17.21 9.87 2.60
C LEU A 75 -16.10 9.41 1.67
N ASP A 76 -16.36 9.30 0.36
CA ASP A 76 -15.36 8.94 -0.63
C ASP A 76 -14.25 10.00 -0.73
N LEU A 77 -14.60 11.28 -0.73
CA LEU A 77 -13.66 12.39 -0.71
C LEU A 77 -12.75 12.34 0.54
N GLY A 78 -13.35 12.15 1.72
CA GLY A 78 -12.61 12.05 2.97
C GLY A 78 -11.70 10.83 3.02
N PHE A 79 -12.17 9.69 2.52
CA PHE A 79 -11.40 8.45 2.46
C PHE A 79 -10.24 8.57 1.47
N SER A 80 -10.47 9.17 0.30
CA SER A 80 -9.45 9.46 -0.70
C SER A 80 -8.34 10.37 -0.15
N GLY A 81 -8.70 11.43 0.57
CA GLY A 81 -7.72 12.27 1.26
C GLY A 81 -6.91 11.52 2.32
N PHE A 82 -7.57 10.70 3.15
CA PHE A 82 -6.91 9.90 4.18
C PHE A 82 -5.94 8.86 3.57
N LEU A 83 -6.36 8.14 2.54
CA LEU A 83 -5.50 7.17 1.87
C LEU A 83 -4.34 7.84 1.14
N SER A 84 -4.54 9.01 0.53
CA SER A 84 -3.45 9.78 -0.08
C SER A 84 -2.34 10.08 0.93
N PHE A 85 -2.72 10.48 2.15
CA PHE A 85 -1.76 10.70 3.24
C PHE A 85 -1.05 9.42 3.66
N LEU A 86 -1.77 8.30 3.83
CA LEU A 86 -1.14 7.02 4.17
C LEU A 86 -0.16 6.55 3.08
N TRP A 87 -0.52 6.70 1.81
CA TRP A 87 0.35 6.37 0.68
C TRP A 87 1.60 7.27 0.62
N PHE A 88 1.46 8.54 0.98
CA PHE A 88 2.60 9.45 1.10
C PHE A 88 3.57 8.99 2.20
N VAL A 89 3.05 8.68 3.39
CA VAL A 89 3.86 8.13 4.48
C VAL A 89 4.48 6.79 4.09
N ALA A 90 3.75 5.91 3.40
CA ALA A 90 4.27 4.63 2.89
C ALA A 90 5.46 4.85 1.97
N PHE A 91 5.30 5.71 0.97
CA PHE A 91 6.37 6.06 0.03
C PHE A 91 7.61 6.59 0.76
N CYS A 92 7.44 7.61 1.62
CA CYS A 92 8.55 8.21 2.36
C CYS A 92 9.24 7.18 3.26
N PHE A 93 8.48 6.38 4.00
CA PHE A 93 9.03 5.44 4.96
C PHE A 93 9.75 4.28 4.26
N LEU A 94 9.12 3.64 3.26
CA LEU A 94 9.73 2.55 2.50
C LEU A 94 10.96 3.04 1.73
N ALA A 95 10.92 4.22 1.10
CA ALA A 95 12.08 4.79 0.41
C ALA A 95 13.25 5.06 1.37
N ASN A 96 12.96 5.64 2.54
CA ASN A 96 13.99 5.93 3.55
C ASN A 96 14.66 4.65 4.09
N GLN A 97 13.89 3.59 4.34
CA GLN A 97 14.45 2.31 4.76
C GLN A 97 15.19 1.62 3.61
N TRP A 98 14.67 1.71 2.38
CA TRP A 98 15.34 1.17 1.20
C TRP A 98 16.71 1.79 0.97
N GLN A 99 16.84 3.11 1.13
CA GLN A 99 18.12 3.82 1.00
C GLN A 99 19.19 3.34 2.01
N GLN A 100 18.78 2.88 3.18
CA GLN A 100 19.68 2.36 4.22
C GLN A 100 19.94 0.86 4.10
N THR A 101 19.31 0.19 3.15
CA THR A 101 19.42 -1.26 2.98
C THR A 101 20.75 -1.65 2.34
N THR A 102 21.54 -2.47 3.03
CA THR A 102 22.76 -3.06 2.48
C THR A 102 22.44 -4.27 1.61
N MET A 103 22.83 -4.22 0.34
CA MET A 103 22.56 -5.29 -0.63
C MET A 103 23.44 -6.52 -0.37
N SER A 104 22.85 -7.58 0.21
CA SER A 104 23.42 -8.94 0.24
C SER A 104 22.79 -9.82 -0.84
N LYS A 105 23.38 -10.99 -1.14
CA LYS A 105 22.88 -11.93 -2.18
C LYS A 105 21.39 -12.27 -1.99
N GLY A 106 20.93 -12.46 -0.75
CA GLY A 106 19.50 -12.72 -0.46
C GLY A 106 18.58 -11.52 -0.75
N PHE A 107 19.06 -10.29 -0.58
CA PHE A 107 18.28 -9.07 -0.83
C PHE A 107 18.18 -8.74 -2.33
N SER A 108 19.11 -9.24 -3.15
CA SER A 108 19.06 -9.00 -4.61
C SER A 108 17.83 -9.61 -5.28
N GLN A 109 17.27 -10.69 -4.73
CA GLN A 109 16.10 -11.37 -5.28
C GLN A 109 14.80 -10.58 -5.08
N GLY A 110 14.64 -9.88 -3.95
CA GLY A 110 13.45 -9.06 -3.66
C GLY A 110 13.60 -7.58 -4.01
N ALA A 111 14.73 -7.18 -4.60
CA ALA A 111 15.03 -5.77 -4.86
C ALA A 111 14.06 -5.12 -5.86
N ASP A 112 13.65 -5.86 -6.89
CA ASP A 112 12.66 -5.39 -7.87
C ASP A 112 11.28 -5.26 -7.24
N ALA A 113 10.89 -6.20 -6.37
CA ALA A 113 9.65 -6.15 -5.60
C ALA A 113 9.61 -4.96 -4.63
N ALA A 114 10.71 -4.68 -3.94
CA ALA A 114 10.83 -3.53 -3.05
C ALA A 114 10.73 -2.21 -3.82
N ARG A 115 11.39 -2.11 -4.97
CA ARG A 115 11.29 -0.93 -5.86
C ARG A 115 9.88 -0.77 -6.39
N ALA A 116 9.23 -1.85 -6.82
CA ALA A 116 7.84 -1.83 -7.22
C ALA A 116 6.94 -1.31 -6.09
N ALA A 117 7.09 -1.85 -4.86
CA ALA A 117 6.32 -1.39 -3.71
C ALA A 117 6.47 0.13 -3.47
N ILE A 118 7.70 0.66 -3.54
CA ILE A 118 7.96 2.11 -3.40
C ILE A 118 7.30 2.90 -4.53
N THR A 119 7.51 2.51 -5.79
CA THR A 119 7.00 3.22 -6.97
C THR A 119 5.47 3.22 -7.01
N PHE A 120 4.83 2.08 -6.77
CA PHE A 120 3.38 1.98 -6.73
C PHE A 120 2.77 2.69 -5.52
N SER A 121 3.51 2.80 -4.40
CA SER A 121 3.10 3.67 -3.29
C SER A 121 3.09 5.14 -3.69
N PHE A 122 4.12 5.61 -4.40
CA PHE A 122 4.18 6.97 -4.92
C PHE A 122 3.03 7.28 -5.88
N PHE A 123 2.79 6.41 -6.88
CA PHE A 123 1.71 6.62 -7.83
C PHE A 123 0.32 6.56 -7.19
N SER A 124 0.16 5.78 -6.12
CA SER A 124 -1.10 5.74 -5.37
C SER A 124 -1.46 7.10 -4.79
N ILE A 125 -0.49 7.91 -4.37
CA ILE A 125 -0.75 9.29 -3.88
C ILE A 125 -1.48 10.09 -4.96
N ILE A 126 -0.95 10.08 -6.18
CA ILE A 126 -1.51 10.84 -7.31
C ILE A 126 -2.92 10.35 -7.63
N VAL A 127 -3.10 9.02 -7.70
CA VAL A 127 -4.41 8.42 -8.00
C VAL A 127 -5.45 8.82 -6.97
N TRP A 128 -5.18 8.67 -5.68
CA TRP A 128 -6.15 9.00 -4.63
C TRP A 128 -6.43 10.50 -4.52
N VAL A 129 -5.47 11.37 -4.84
CA VAL A 129 -5.70 12.82 -4.92
C VAL A 129 -6.54 13.18 -6.15
N SER A 130 -6.38 12.48 -7.28
CA SER A 130 -7.16 12.74 -8.50
C SER A 130 -8.58 12.16 -8.48
N SER A 131 -8.84 11.19 -7.61
CA SER A 131 -10.16 10.58 -7.41
C SER A 131 -11.06 11.41 -6.47
N ALA A 132 -10.48 12.38 -5.76
CA ALA A 132 -11.15 13.34 -4.88
C ALA A 132 -11.74 14.52 -5.67
#